data_AF-A0A3B9FJI7-F1
#
_entry.id   AF-A0A3B9FJI7-F1
#
_cell.length_a   1.000
_cell.length_b   1.000
_cell.length_c   1.000
_cell.angle_alpha   90.00
_cell.angle_beta   90.00
_cell.angle_gamma   90.00
#
_symmetry.space_group_name_H-M   'P 1'
#
loop_
_entity.id
_entity.type
_entity.pdbx_description
1 polymer ?
#
loop_
_entity_poly.entity_id
_entity_poly.type
_entity_poly.pdbx_seq_one_letter_code
_entity_poly.pdbx_strand_id
1 'polypeptide(L)'
;VRYVGALGRPVVDPVFEEFARSTEAVSLTNPGITTAAEFKDGKLMFGNMRSLGEIDFDRIMEVCGRESFLEMLTKADVVSIVNWTMIPKMTSILQRMAEEIMPGLGDAGPEGFFFDLTDPAKRSTDDIREVLEIISRFQGFSEVTLGLNFNEAHQVSDTLGLQKGERSEQSLRDMASAIREKLRISCVVVHPVESAACATEEGSWWSEGPYTENPKITTGAGDHFNAGFSAARLCGFSPLASLALATCTSGHYVRSAQSPTPDQVVDLLTQASESSQ
;
A
#
# COMPACT_ATOMS: atom_id res chain seq x y z
N VAL A 1 5.53 -12.67 7.21
CA VAL A 1 5.72 -11.71 6.10
C VAL A 1 7.03 -12.01 5.42
N ARG A 2 7.09 -12.01 4.09
CA ARG A 2 8.33 -12.14 3.31
C ARG A 2 8.53 -10.88 2.47
N TYR A 3 9.76 -10.39 2.35
CA TYR A 3 10.08 -9.14 1.66
C TYR A 3 11.04 -9.35 0.49
N VAL A 4 10.78 -8.70 -0.64
CA VAL A 4 11.67 -8.68 -1.81
C VAL A 4 11.87 -7.22 -2.21
N GLY A 5 13.11 -6.72 -2.16
CA GLY A 5 13.37 -5.30 -2.42
C GLY A 5 14.80 -4.86 -2.20
N ALA A 6 15.00 -3.56 -1.95
CA ALA A 6 16.33 -2.96 -1.90
C ALA A 6 16.85 -2.81 -0.46
N LEU A 7 17.61 -3.80 0.02
CA LEU A 7 18.14 -3.81 1.39
C LEU A 7 19.67 -3.72 1.45
N GLY A 8 20.39 -3.74 0.33
CA GLY A 8 21.86 -3.74 0.30
C GLY A 8 22.44 -4.86 -0.57
N ARG A 9 23.52 -4.59 -1.31
CA ARG A 9 24.26 -5.58 -2.11
C ARG A 9 25.77 -5.24 -2.15
N PRO A 10 26.69 -6.23 -2.01
CA PRO A 10 26.46 -7.68 -1.84
C PRO A 10 26.05 -8.10 -0.43
N VAL A 11 26.09 -7.18 0.53
CA VAL A 11 25.68 -7.41 1.92
C VAL A 11 24.49 -6.51 2.21
N VAL A 12 23.53 -7.02 2.98
CA VAL A 12 22.41 -6.24 3.51
C VAL A 12 22.98 -5.09 4.36
N ASP A 13 22.45 -3.89 4.18
CA ASP A 13 22.85 -2.72 4.97
C ASP A 13 22.52 -2.97 6.46
N PRO A 14 23.42 -2.62 7.39
CA PRO A 14 23.22 -2.83 8.82
C PRO A 14 21.85 -2.35 9.35
N VAL A 15 21.29 -1.28 8.79
CA VAL A 15 19.99 -0.75 9.21
C VAL A 15 18.83 -1.74 8.96
N PHE A 16 18.99 -2.66 8.01
CA PHE A 16 17.96 -3.64 7.62
C PHE A 16 18.27 -5.07 8.08
N GLU A 17 19.37 -5.33 8.80
CA GLU A 17 19.77 -6.70 9.16
C GLU A 17 18.71 -7.47 9.95
N GLU A 18 18.12 -6.83 10.96
CA GLU A 18 17.07 -7.47 11.77
C GLU A 18 15.81 -7.71 10.95
N PHE A 19 15.39 -6.73 10.15
CA PHE A 19 14.24 -6.85 9.25
C PHE A 19 14.44 -7.97 8.23
N ALA A 20 15.60 -7.99 7.56
CA ALA A 20 15.93 -9.00 6.57
C ALA A 20 15.90 -10.41 7.17
N ARG A 21 16.41 -10.58 8.39
CA ARG A 21 16.38 -11.85 9.11
C ARG A 21 14.96 -12.25 9.51
N SER A 22 14.17 -11.33 10.05
CA SER A 22 12.82 -11.64 10.56
C SER A 22 11.80 -11.91 9.46
N THR A 23 12.03 -11.42 8.25
CA THR A 23 11.15 -11.63 7.09
C THR A 23 11.74 -12.56 6.03
N GLU A 24 12.88 -13.21 6.28
CA GLU A 24 13.60 -14.01 5.27
C GLU A 24 13.75 -13.25 3.93
N ALA A 25 14.17 -11.99 4.02
CA ALA A 25 14.10 -11.06 2.90
C ALA A 25 15.07 -11.42 1.77
N VAL A 26 14.65 -11.09 0.55
CA VAL A 26 15.49 -11.15 -0.65
C VAL A 26 15.92 -9.74 -1.03
N SER A 27 17.23 -9.45 -0.90
CA SER A 27 17.80 -8.16 -1.27
C SER A 27 18.23 -8.13 -2.73
N LEU A 28 17.58 -7.28 -3.53
CA LEU A 28 17.82 -7.14 -4.96
C LEU A 28 18.97 -6.18 -5.29
N THR A 29 19.06 -5.07 -4.57
CA THR A 29 20.02 -3.97 -4.82
C THR A 29 20.23 -3.14 -3.54
N ASN A 30 21.07 -2.10 -3.63
CA ASN A 30 21.31 -1.13 -2.58
C ASN A 30 20.05 -0.28 -2.29
N PRO A 31 19.80 0.09 -1.02
CA PRO A 31 18.64 0.90 -0.67
C PRO A 31 18.70 2.29 -1.30
N GLY A 32 17.53 2.90 -1.53
CA GLY A 32 17.44 4.33 -1.75
C GLY A 32 17.66 5.09 -0.43
N ILE A 33 18.39 6.20 -0.47
CA ILE A 33 18.68 7.01 0.71
C ILE A 33 17.97 8.34 0.58
N THR A 34 17.14 8.70 1.56
CA THR A 34 16.56 10.04 1.65
C THR A 34 17.07 10.73 2.89
N THR A 35 17.67 11.92 2.73
CA THR A 35 17.97 12.81 3.86
C THR A 35 16.83 13.79 4.00
N ALA A 36 16.12 13.75 5.13
CA ALA A 36 15.02 14.68 5.43
C ALA A 36 15.49 15.74 6.43
N ALA A 37 15.26 17.01 6.10
CA ALA A 37 15.37 18.13 7.03
C ALA A 37 13.95 18.60 7.37
N GLU A 38 13.53 18.39 8.62
CA GLU A 38 12.19 18.73 9.10
C GLU A 38 12.20 20.07 9.85
N PHE A 39 11.21 20.91 9.55
CA PHE A 39 10.99 22.24 10.11
C PHE A 39 9.56 22.30 10.68
N LYS A 40 9.23 23.37 11.41
CA LYS A 40 7.90 23.54 12.02
C LYS A 40 6.78 23.72 11.00
N ASP A 41 7.12 24.20 9.80
CA ASP A 41 6.19 24.56 8.72
C ASP A 41 6.32 23.64 7.50
N GLY A 42 7.18 22.62 7.55
CA GLY A 42 7.35 21.69 6.44
C GLY A 42 8.60 20.84 6.53
N LYS A 43 8.93 20.14 5.43
CA LYS A 43 10.14 19.31 5.33
C LYS A 43 10.75 19.40 3.94
N LEU A 44 12.08 19.34 3.88
CA LEU A 44 12.86 19.17 2.66
C LEU A 44 13.41 17.75 2.62
N MET A 45 13.27 17.06 1.49
CA MET A 45 13.72 15.68 1.32
C MET A 45 14.68 15.57 0.13
N PHE A 46 15.92 15.16 0.40
CA PHE A 46 16.96 14.95 -0.60
C PHE A 46 17.10 13.45 -0.86
N GLY A 47 16.54 12.98 -1.97
CA GLY A 47 16.53 11.57 -2.35
C GLY A 47 17.70 11.19 -3.27
N ASN A 48 18.41 10.13 -2.92
CA ASN A 48 19.31 9.37 -3.79
C ASN A 48 18.73 7.96 -3.98
N MET A 49 17.96 7.78 -5.05
CA MET A 49 17.26 6.53 -5.35
C MET A 49 17.80 5.83 -6.62
N ARG A 50 19.03 6.16 -7.06
CA ARG A 50 19.58 5.63 -8.31
C ARG A 50 19.57 4.10 -8.37
N SER A 51 19.84 3.45 -7.23
CA SER A 51 19.86 1.98 -7.11
C SER A 51 18.50 1.34 -7.41
N LEU A 52 17.38 2.03 -7.17
CA LEU A 52 16.04 1.48 -7.44
C LEU A 52 15.79 1.22 -8.94
N GLY A 53 16.57 1.84 -9.84
CA GLY A 53 16.55 1.54 -11.27
C GLY A 53 17.10 0.15 -11.65
N GLU A 54 17.81 -0.51 -10.72
CA GLU A 54 18.27 -1.89 -10.87
C GLU A 54 17.19 -2.92 -10.54
N ILE A 55 16.08 -2.50 -9.92
CA ILE A 55 14.95 -3.39 -9.66
C ILE A 55 14.19 -3.57 -10.96
N ASP A 56 14.27 -4.77 -11.52
CA ASP A 56 13.47 -5.24 -12.65
C ASP A 56 13.13 -6.71 -12.52
N PHE A 57 12.30 -7.20 -13.42
CA PHE A 57 11.81 -8.58 -13.37
C PHE A 57 12.96 -9.58 -13.52
N ASP A 58 13.91 -9.33 -14.42
CA ASP A 58 15.06 -10.22 -14.63
C ASP A 58 15.94 -10.28 -13.38
N ARG A 59 16.13 -9.15 -12.70
CA ARG A 59 16.84 -9.10 -11.42
C ARG A 59 16.10 -9.89 -10.34
N ILE A 60 14.77 -9.80 -10.27
CA ILE A 60 13.97 -10.62 -9.33
C ILE A 60 14.18 -12.11 -9.64
N MET A 61 14.10 -12.51 -10.91
CA MET A 61 14.31 -13.91 -11.32
C MET A 61 15.74 -14.41 -11.04
N GLU A 62 16.75 -13.58 -11.29
CA GLU A 62 18.16 -13.89 -11.05
C GLU A 62 18.44 -14.13 -9.56
N VAL A 63 17.91 -13.28 -8.68
CA VAL A 63 18.21 -13.33 -7.23
C VAL A 63 17.33 -14.34 -6.51
N CYS A 64 16.03 -14.32 -6.77
CA CYS A 64 15.10 -15.24 -6.11
C CYS A 64 15.25 -16.66 -6.65
N GLY A 65 15.52 -16.80 -7.95
CA GLY A 65 15.26 -18.04 -8.69
C GLY A 65 13.77 -18.20 -8.99
N ARG A 66 13.43 -18.67 -10.20
CA ARG A 66 12.03 -18.78 -10.63
C ARG A 66 11.20 -19.68 -9.71
N GLU A 67 11.71 -20.86 -9.36
CA GLU A 67 10.98 -21.82 -8.52
C GLU A 67 10.70 -21.26 -7.12
N SER A 68 11.70 -20.69 -6.46
CA SER A 68 11.51 -20.08 -5.13
C SER A 68 10.63 -18.84 -5.19
N PHE A 69 10.64 -18.08 -6.30
CA PHE A 69 9.70 -16.97 -6.47
C PHE A 69 8.25 -17.44 -6.60
N LEU A 70 8.01 -18.51 -7.38
CA LEU A 70 6.68 -19.13 -7.46
C LEU A 70 6.24 -19.66 -6.09
N GLU A 71 7.13 -20.35 -5.37
CA GLU A 71 6.85 -20.84 -4.01
C GLU A 71 6.54 -19.72 -3.02
N MET A 72 7.17 -18.55 -3.15
CA MET A 72 6.82 -17.38 -2.34
C MET A 72 5.39 -16.91 -2.60
N LEU A 73 4.98 -16.87 -3.88
CA LEU A 73 3.63 -16.43 -4.26
C LEU A 73 2.57 -17.43 -3.82
N THR A 74 2.81 -18.73 -3.99
CA THR A 74 1.82 -19.76 -3.62
C THR A 74 1.62 -19.92 -2.11
N LYS A 75 2.58 -19.50 -1.31
CA LYS A 75 2.48 -19.49 0.16
C LYS A 75 1.94 -18.19 0.73
N ALA A 76 1.76 -17.16 -0.09
CA ALA A 76 1.30 -15.86 0.36
C ALA A 76 -0.23 -15.78 0.26
N ASP A 77 -0.89 -15.42 1.36
CA ASP A 77 -2.33 -15.11 1.31
C ASP A 77 -2.54 -13.78 0.56
N VAL A 78 -1.72 -12.77 0.86
CA VAL A 78 -1.74 -11.47 0.17
C VAL A 78 -0.33 -11.05 -0.25
N VAL A 79 -0.22 -10.50 -1.46
CA VAL A 79 0.99 -9.88 -1.99
C VAL A 79 0.79 -8.37 -2.08
N SER A 80 1.59 -7.61 -1.31
CA SER A 80 1.57 -6.15 -1.36
C SER A 80 2.63 -5.62 -2.32
N ILE A 81 2.21 -4.81 -3.29
CA ILE A 81 3.10 -4.08 -4.19
C ILE A 81 3.01 -2.61 -3.79
N VAL A 82 4.11 -2.10 -3.23
CA VAL A 82 4.20 -0.74 -2.70
C VAL A 82 5.27 0.05 -3.45
N ASN A 83 5.25 1.38 -3.30
CA ASN A 83 6.30 2.26 -3.82
C ASN A 83 6.50 2.20 -5.35
N TRP A 84 5.39 2.07 -6.10
CA TRP A 84 5.41 2.06 -7.57
C TRP A 84 6.13 3.28 -8.15
N THR A 85 5.81 4.47 -7.63
CA THR A 85 6.35 5.73 -8.13
C THR A 85 7.87 5.77 -8.16
N MET A 86 8.53 5.25 -7.14
CA MET A 86 9.98 5.39 -7.01
C MET A 86 10.77 4.29 -7.73
N ILE A 87 10.13 3.23 -8.20
CA ILE A 87 10.77 2.12 -8.92
C ILE A 87 10.49 2.31 -10.42
N PRO A 88 11.47 2.78 -11.23
CA PRO A 88 11.26 3.11 -12.65
C PRO A 88 10.57 2.03 -13.47
N LYS A 89 10.89 0.77 -13.18
CA LYS A 89 10.47 -0.41 -13.95
C LYS A 89 9.32 -1.20 -13.28
N MET A 90 8.63 -0.64 -12.27
CA MET A 90 7.56 -1.36 -11.57
C MET A 90 6.41 -1.74 -12.52
N THR A 91 6.00 -0.84 -13.42
CA THR A 91 4.95 -1.14 -14.41
C THR A 91 5.31 -2.36 -15.27
N SER A 92 6.56 -2.44 -15.76
CA SER A 92 7.01 -3.58 -16.57
C SER A 92 7.17 -4.85 -15.75
N ILE A 93 7.57 -4.77 -14.47
CA ILE A 93 7.55 -5.91 -13.55
C ILE A 93 6.12 -6.45 -13.44
N LEU A 94 5.13 -5.60 -13.16
CA LEU A 94 3.73 -6.00 -13.00
C LEU A 94 3.15 -6.60 -14.28
N GLN A 95 3.47 -6.02 -15.43
CA GLN A 95 3.08 -6.57 -16.72
C GLN A 95 3.62 -7.98 -16.92
N ARG A 96 4.93 -8.18 -16.69
CA ARG A 96 5.56 -9.50 -16.83
C ARG A 96 5.06 -10.51 -15.80
N MET A 97 4.76 -10.08 -14.57
CA MET A 97 4.10 -10.94 -13.59
C MET A 97 2.74 -11.42 -14.10
N ALA A 98 1.89 -10.50 -14.59
CA ALA A 98 0.58 -10.83 -15.13
C ALA A 98 0.62 -11.74 -16.37
N GLU A 99 1.70 -11.69 -17.16
CA GLU A 99 1.84 -12.44 -18.42
C GLU A 99 2.61 -13.76 -18.26
N GLU A 100 3.67 -13.79 -17.45
CA GLU A 100 4.62 -14.91 -17.37
C GLU A 100 4.53 -15.72 -16.08
N ILE A 101 3.88 -15.19 -15.04
CA ILE A 101 3.84 -15.79 -13.69
C ILE A 101 2.42 -16.17 -13.31
N MET A 102 1.53 -15.18 -13.20
CA MET A 102 0.18 -15.37 -12.65
C MET A 102 -0.64 -16.44 -13.39
N PRO A 103 -0.63 -16.53 -14.74
CA PRO A 103 -1.38 -17.56 -15.45
C PRO A 103 -0.97 -18.99 -15.10
N GLY A 104 0.30 -19.20 -14.69
CA GLY A 104 0.83 -20.51 -14.33
C GLY A 104 0.53 -20.94 -12.90
N LEU A 105 0.11 -20.01 -12.03
CA LEU A 105 -0.24 -20.31 -10.64
C LEU A 105 -1.67 -20.85 -10.51
N GLY A 106 -2.59 -20.37 -11.35
CA GLY A 106 -4.01 -20.73 -11.26
C GLY A 106 -4.54 -20.52 -9.84
N ASP A 107 -5.32 -21.48 -9.34
CA ASP A 107 -5.91 -21.46 -8.00
C ASP A 107 -4.87 -21.57 -6.86
N ALA A 108 -3.62 -21.91 -7.17
CA ALA A 108 -2.54 -21.95 -6.18
C ALA A 108 -1.88 -20.57 -5.98
N GLY A 109 -2.31 -19.54 -6.71
CA GLY A 109 -1.84 -18.17 -6.53
C GLY A 109 -2.27 -17.55 -5.19
N PRO A 110 -1.78 -16.33 -4.88
CA PRO A 110 -2.20 -15.63 -3.68
C PRO A 110 -3.70 -15.29 -3.73
N GLU A 111 -4.35 -15.23 -2.56
CA GLU A 111 -5.77 -14.89 -2.47
C GLU A 111 -6.04 -13.43 -2.87
N GLY A 112 -5.07 -12.53 -2.62
CA GLY A 112 -5.21 -11.14 -2.99
C GLY A 112 -3.93 -10.36 -3.24
N PHE A 113 -4.09 -9.22 -3.90
CA PHE A 113 -3.06 -8.21 -4.07
C PHE A 113 -3.49 -6.89 -3.42
N PHE A 114 -2.53 -6.23 -2.80
CA PHE A 114 -2.69 -4.85 -2.33
C PHE A 114 -1.70 -3.95 -3.08
N PHE A 115 -2.22 -2.94 -3.77
CA PHE A 115 -1.40 -1.96 -4.48
C PHE A 115 -1.40 -0.62 -3.76
N ASP A 116 -0.22 -0.06 -3.54
CA ASP A 116 -0.01 1.34 -3.18
C ASP A 116 0.92 2.01 -4.21
N LEU A 117 0.47 3.11 -4.79
CA LEU A 117 1.23 3.83 -5.80
C LEU A 117 2.34 4.70 -5.20
N THR A 118 2.12 5.21 -3.99
CA THR A 118 3.00 6.14 -3.26
C THR A 118 3.32 7.41 -4.07
N ASP A 119 2.54 8.48 -3.92
CA ASP A 119 2.74 9.80 -4.54
C ASP A 119 2.89 9.76 -6.10
N PRO A 120 1.85 9.32 -6.83
CA PRO A 120 1.89 9.14 -8.29
C PRO A 120 2.10 10.43 -9.07
N ALA A 121 2.01 11.61 -8.45
CA ALA A 121 2.22 12.92 -9.08
C ALA A 121 3.63 13.09 -9.68
N LYS A 122 4.59 12.26 -9.27
CA LYS A 122 5.95 12.25 -9.82
C LYS A 122 6.06 11.51 -11.16
N ARG A 123 4.98 10.87 -11.61
CA ARG A 123 4.89 10.12 -12.86
C ARG A 123 3.96 10.82 -13.85
N SER A 124 4.09 10.49 -15.13
CA SER A 124 3.21 11.06 -16.15
C SER A 124 1.79 10.55 -15.98
N THR A 125 0.78 11.30 -16.43
CA THR A 125 -0.61 10.80 -16.45
C THR A 125 -0.75 9.51 -17.27
N ASP A 126 0.07 9.34 -18.31
CA ASP A 126 0.07 8.13 -19.12
C ASP A 126 0.65 6.93 -18.34
N ASP A 127 1.72 7.13 -17.57
CA ASP A 127 2.29 6.10 -16.68
C ASP A 127 1.26 5.65 -15.64
N ILE A 128 0.51 6.60 -15.05
CA ILE A 128 -0.54 6.31 -14.07
C ILE A 128 -1.66 5.50 -14.74
N ARG A 129 -2.08 5.89 -15.94
CA ARG A 129 -3.11 5.16 -16.68
C ARG A 129 -2.68 3.72 -16.98
N GLU A 130 -1.45 3.56 -17.46
CA GLU A 130 -0.87 2.25 -17.79
C GLU A 130 -0.83 1.33 -16.57
N VAL A 131 -0.34 1.81 -15.41
CA VAL A 131 -0.30 0.96 -14.21
C VAL A 131 -1.71 0.62 -13.71
N LEU A 132 -2.67 1.53 -13.79
CA LEU A 132 -4.06 1.26 -13.37
C LEU A 132 -4.72 0.21 -14.26
N GLU A 133 -4.46 0.23 -15.58
CA GLU A 133 -4.90 -0.84 -16.50
C GLU A 133 -4.28 -2.18 -16.15
N ILE A 134 -2.99 -2.21 -15.79
CA ILE A 134 -2.32 -3.44 -15.34
C ILE A 134 -2.90 -3.94 -14.01
N ILE A 135 -3.10 -3.07 -13.02
CA ILE A 135 -3.71 -3.41 -11.73
C ILE A 135 -5.11 -4.02 -11.95
N SER A 136 -5.92 -3.47 -12.86
CA SER A 136 -7.21 -4.04 -13.23
C SER A 136 -7.11 -5.48 -13.76
N ARG A 137 -6.06 -5.82 -14.53
CA ARG A 137 -5.83 -7.19 -15.02
C ARG A 137 -5.57 -8.18 -13.88
N PHE A 138 -4.98 -7.75 -12.77
CA PHE A 138 -4.71 -8.63 -11.63
C PHE A 138 -5.99 -9.18 -10.99
N GLN A 139 -7.13 -8.48 -11.14
CA GLN A 139 -8.43 -8.96 -10.68
C GLN A 139 -8.82 -10.31 -11.29
N GLY A 140 -8.32 -10.61 -12.50
CA GLY A 140 -8.56 -11.89 -13.16
C GLY A 140 -7.80 -13.08 -12.55
N PHE A 141 -6.85 -12.82 -11.65
CA PHE A 141 -6.06 -13.85 -10.97
C PHE A 141 -6.41 -13.97 -9.49
N SER A 142 -6.63 -12.84 -8.82
CA SER A 142 -6.85 -12.77 -7.37
C SER A 142 -7.65 -11.50 -7.02
N GLU A 143 -8.14 -11.40 -5.80
CA GLU A 143 -8.83 -10.19 -5.33
C GLU A 143 -7.87 -8.98 -5.30
N VAL A 144 -8.27 -7.83 -5.85
CA VAL A 144 -7.41 -6.64 -5.92
C VAL A 144 -7.92 -5.53 -5.01
N THR A 145 -7.04 -5.06 -4.12
CA THR A 145 -7.24 -3.84 -3.34
C THR A 145 -6.27 -2.74 -3.79
N LEU A 146 -6.78 -1.55 -4.07
CA LEU A 146 -5.99 -0.35 -4.32
C LEU A 146 -6.11 0.62 -3.14
N GLY A 147 -4.99 0.88 -2.45
CA GLY A 147 -4.89 1.86 -1.38
C GLY A 147 -4.47 3.23 -1.92
N LEU A 148 -5.17 4.27 -1.49
CA LEU A 148 -4.94 5.65 -1.91
C LEU A 148 -5.11 6.59 -0.72
N ASN A 149 -4.17 7.50 -0.50
CA ASN A 149 -4.48 8.68 0.30
C ASN A 149 -5.40 9.63 -0.49
N PHE A 150 -5.89 10.69 0.17
CA PHE A 150 -6.82 11.63 -0.47
C PHE A 150 -6.27 12.28 -1.76
N ASN A 151 -5.02 12.73 -1.76
CA ASN A 151 -4.42 13.37 -2.92
C ASN A 151 -4.22 12.38 -4.08
N GLU A 152 -3.88 11.13 -3.75
CA GLU A 152 -3.72 10.05 -4.73
C GLU A 152 -5.07 9.67 -5.35
N ALA A 153 -6.13 9.60 -4.55
CA ALA A 153 -7.49 9.35 -5.03
C ALA A 153 -7.95 10.45 -6.01
N HIS A 154 -7.62 11.71 -5.75
CA HIS A 154 -7.85 12.80 -6.70
C HIS A 154 -7.09 12.62 -8.03
N GLN A 155 -5.82 12.24 -7.97
CA GLN A 155 -4.98 12.06 -9.16
C GLN A 155 -5.43 10.85 -10.00
N VAL A 156 -5.79 9.75 -9.34
CA VAL A 156 -6.38 8.57 -9.98
C VAL A 156 -7.73 8.93 -10.59
N SER A 157 -8.57 9.68 -9.88
CA SER A 157 -9.86 10.14 -10.40
C SER A 157 -9.70 10.97 -11.66
N ASP A 158 -8.80 11.96 -11.66
CA ASP A 158 -8.48 12.76 -12.86
C ASP A 158 -8.02 11.88 -14.02
N THR A 159 -7.08 10.98 -13.77
CA THR A 159 -6.47 10.12 -14.79
C THR A 159 -7.52 9.22 -15.45
N LEU A 160 -8.51 8.77 -14.67
CA LEU A 160 -9.62 7.94 -15.11
C LEU A 160 -10.82 8.74 -15.68
N GLY A 161 -10.75 10.08 -15.67
CA GLY A 161 -11.84 10.96 -16.11
C GLY A 161 -13.06 10.95 -15.20
N LEU A 162 -12.85 10.69 -13.90
CA LEU A 162 -13.89 10.65 -12.87
C LEU A 162 -14.01 12.01 -12.16
N GLN A 163 -15.15 12.21 -11.49
CA GLN A 163 -15.33 13.40 -10.66
C GLN A 163 -14.49 13.29 -9.39
N LYS A 164 -13.83 14.39 -9.06
CA LYS A 164 -13.18 14.59 -7.77
C LYS A 164 -14.21 14.90 -6.70
N GLY A 165 -13.92 14.46 -5.47
CA GLY A 165 -14.77 14.72 -4.30
C GLY A 165 -14.09 15.59 -3.25
N GLU A 166 -14.77 15.83 -2.14
CA GLU A 166 -14.22 16.45 -0.94
C GLU A 166 -13.86 15.40 0.12
N ARG A 167 -13.42 15.85 1.31
CA ARG A 167 -13.09 14.96 2.45
C ARG A 167 -14.29 14.57 3.32
N SER A 168 -15.51 14.88 2.88
CA SER A 168 -16.73 14.44 3.58
C SER A 168 -16.93 12.93 3.42
N GLU A 169 -17.61 12.30 4.38
CA GLU A 169 -17.92 10.86 4.33
C GLU A 169 -18.48 10.45 2.96
N GLN A 170 -19.53 11.13 2.50
CA GLN A 170 -20.22 10.77 1.26
C GLN A 170 -19.27 10.91 0.05
N SER A 171 -18.51 12.01 -0.03
CA SER A 171 -17.57 12.23 -1.13
C SER A 171 -16.47 11.17 -1.19
N LEU A 172 -15.94 10.75 -0.04
CA LEU A 172 -14.89 9.72 0.02
C LEU A 172 -15.42 8.36 -0.42
N ARG A 173 -16.64 8.01 0.02
CA ARG A 173 -17.33 6.77 -0.38
C ARG A 173 -17.61 6.76 -1.89
N ASP A 174 -18.12 7.87 -2.43
CA ASP A 174 -18.42 8.00 -3.85
C ASP A 174 -17.15 7.91 -4.71
N MET A 175 -16.05 8.53 -4.27
CA MET A 175 -14.77 8.48 -4.95
C MET A 175 -14.19 7.06 -4.97
N ALA A 176 -14.21 6.36 -3.82
CA ALA A 176 -13.78 4.98 -3.73
C ALA A 176 -14.61 4.07 -4.64
N SER A 177 -15.94 4.21 -4.61
CA SER A 177 -16.85 3.44 -5.48
C SER A 177 -16.60 3.69 -6.96
N ALA A 178 -16.49 4.95 -7.38
CA ALA A 178 -16.28 5.32 -8.77
C ALA A 178 -14.96 4.77 -9.33
N ILE A 179 -13.87 4.86 -8.56
CA ILE A 179 -12.58 4.28 -8.95
C ILE A 179 -12.69 2.75 -9.02
N ARG A 180 -13.31 2.12 -8.02
CA ARG A 180 -13.48 0.66 -7.94
C ARG A 180 -14.26 0.11 -9.12
N GLU A 181 -15.37 0.75 -9.48
CA GLU A 181 -16.20 0.40 -10.63
C GLU A 181 -15.49 0.61 -11.96
N LYS A 182 -14.75 1.72 -12.09
CA LYS A 182 -14.00 2.04 -13.31
C LYS A 182 -12.88 1.04 -13.58
N LEU A 183 -12.17 0.62 -12.54
CA LEU A 183 -11.09 -0.37 -12.61
C LEU A 183 -11.60 -1.82 -12.54
N ARG A 184 -12.86 -2.02 -12.14
CA ARG A 184 -13.49 -3.33 -11.93
C ARG A 184 -12.69 -4.22 -11.00
N ILE A 185 -12.20 -3.64 -9.90
CA ILE A 185 -11.41 -4.36 -8.88
C ILE A 185 -12.26 -4.65 -7.63
N SER A 186 -11.77 -5.53 -6.76
CA SER A 186 -12.49 -5.95 -5.56
C SER A 186 -12.69 -4.82 -4.57
N CYS A 187 -11.66 -4.03 -4.31
CA CYS A 187 -11.69 -2.99 -3.29
C CYS A 187 -10.86 -1.76 -3.67
N VAL A 188 -11.37 -0.58 -3.31
CA VAL A 188 -10.59 0.66 -3.23
C VAL A 188 -10.74 1.20 -1.82
N VAL A 189 -9.63 1.61 -1.21
CA VAL A 189 -9.62 2.30 0.08
C VAL A 189 -8.99 3.68 -0.07
N VAL A 190 -9.70 4.71 0.38
CA VAL A 190 -9.28 6.11 0.38
C VAL A 190 -9.12 6.58 1.82
N HIS A 191 -7.92 6.98 2.20
CA HIS A 191 -7.59 7.33 3.59
C HIS A 191 -7.03 8.76 3.71
N PRO A 192 -7.87 9.80 3.88
CA PRO A 192 -7.42 11.10 4.39
C PRO A 192 -6.85 10.99 5.82
N VAL A 193 -6.41 12.12 6.39
CA VAL A 193 -5.75 12.13 7.71
C VAL A 193 -6.77 11.88 8.84
N GLU A 194 -7.98 12.38 8.66
CA GLU A 194 -9.05 12.43 9.66
C GLU A 194 -10.01 11.23 9.61
N SER A 195 -9.99 10.44 8.53
CA SER A 195 -10.94 9.34 8.33
C SER A 195 -10.48 8.40 7.22
N ALA A 196 -11.27 7.36 6.94
CA ALA A 196 -11.08 6.52 5.77
C ALA A 196 -12.41 6.00 5.23
N ALA A 197 -12.47 5.78 3.91
CA ALA A 197 -13.57 5.11 3.23
C ALA A 197 -13.05 3.93 2.42
N CYS A 198 -13.85 2.88 2.26
CA CYS A 198 -13.60 1.86 1.26
C CYS A 198 -14.88 1.50 0.50
N ALA A 199 -14.71 1.04 -0.72
CA ALA A 199 -15.77 0.46 -1.53
C ALA A 199 -15.42 -0.97 -1.94
N THR A 200 -16.41 -1.85 -1.91
CA THR A 200 -16.35 -3.21 -2.44
C THR A 200 -17.55 -3.44 -3.37
N GLU A 201 -17.76 -4.67 -3.84
CA GLU A 201 -18.97 -5.03 -4.57
C GLU A 201 -20.25 -4.89 -3.74
N GLU A 202 -20.18 -5.17 -2.44
CA GLU A 202 -21.34 -5.18 -1.54
C GLU A 202 -21.78 -3.78 -1.11
N GLY A 203 -20.92 -2.78 -1.24
CA GLY A 203 -21.23 -1.40 -0.88
C GLY A 203 -20.01 -0.56 -0.58
N SER A 204 -20.24 0.57 0.10
CA SER A 204 -19.19 1.46 0.57
C SER A 204 -19.39 1.81 2.04
N TRP A 205 -18.28 1.95 2.76
CA TRP A 205 -18.24 2.25 4.19
C TRP A 205 -17.27 3.38 4.44
N TRP A 206 -17.45 4.02 5.59
CA TRP A 206 -16.58 5.06 6.09
C TRP A 206 -16.41 4.89 7.59
N SER A 207 -15.24 5.23 8.09
CA SER A 207 -14.93 5.31 9.51
C SER A 207 -14.19 6.60 9.79
N GLU A 208 -14.58 7.27 10.87
CA GLU A 208 -13.77 8.31 11.47
C GLU A 208 -12.43 7.72 11.94
N GLY A 209 -11.36 8.52 11.87
CA GLY A 209 -10.05 8.18 12.38
C GLY A 209 -9.72 8.96 13.65
N PRO A 210 -8.87 8.43 14.55
CA PRO A 210 -8.49 9.13 15.78
C PRO A 210 -7.50 10.27 15.48
N TYR A 211 -8.02 11.37 14.90
CA TYR A 211 -7.24 12.52 14.45
C TYR A 211 -6.40 13.15 15.57
N THR A 212 -5.17 13.54 15.24
CA THR A 212 -4.27 14.23 16.16
C THR A 212 -3.75 15.51 15.53
N GLU A 213 -3.89 16.64 16.24
CA GLU A 213 -3.33 17.92 15.82
C GLU A 213 -1.79 17.94 15.90
N ASN A 214 -1.21 17.13 16.80
CA ASN A 214 0.22 17.15 17.12
C ASN A 214 0.85 15.76 16.94
N PRO A 215 0.95 15.24 15.70
CA PRO A 215 1.62 13.96 15.45
C PRO A 215 3.12 14.08 15.75
N LYS A 216 3.70 13.02 16.33
CA LYS A 216 5.16 12.90 16.48
C LYS A 216 5.86 12.61 15.16
N ILE A 217 5.19 11.87 14.28
CA ILE A 217 5.69 11.51 12.95
C ILE A 217 4.51 11.36 11.99
N THR A 218 4.69 11.74 10.73
CA THR A 218 3.68 11.60 9.67
C THR A 218 4.16 10.73 8.51
N THR A 219 5.47 10.67 8.29
CA THR A 219 6.08 9.74 7.33
C THR A 219 5.80 8.30 7.78
N GLY A 220 5.31 7.45 6.87
CA GLY A 220 4.94 6.06 7.18
C GLY A 220 3.52 5.86 7.71
N ALA A 221 2.72 6.92 7.89
CA ALA A 221 1.33 6.80 8.35
C ALA A 221 0.45 6.00 7.38
N GLY A 222 0.63 6.21 6.07
CA GLY A 222 -0.06 5.44 5.02
C GLY A 222 0.33 3.97 5.03
N ASP A 223 1.61 3.64 5.21
CA ASP A 223 2.08 2.25 5.30
C ASP A 223 1.43 1.52 6.48
N HIS A 224 1.33 2.18 7.65
CA HIS A 224 0.67 1.63 8.83
C HIS A 224 -0.85 1.48 8.64
N PHE A 225 -1.48 2.43 7.94
CA PHE A 225 -2.89 2.32 7.58
C PHE A 225 -3.11 1.10 6.68
N ASN A 226 -2.35 0.99 5.58
CA ASN A 226 -2.45 -0.08 4.60
C ASN A 226 -2.19 -1.44 5.25
N ALA A 227 -1.16 -1.57 6.08
CA ALA A 227 -0.88 -2.78 6.82
C ALA A 227 -2.01 -3.17 7.79
N GLY A 228 -2.56 -2.19 8.53
CA GLY A 228 -3.69 -2.42 9.43
C GLY A 228 -4.95 -2.87 8.68
N PHE A 229 -5.23 -2.24 7.53
CA PHE A 229 -6.35 -2.61 6.68
C PHE A 229 -6.19 -4.03 6.12
N SER A 230 -5.04 -4.33 5.49
CA SER A 230 -4.75 -5.66 4.95
C SER A 230 -4.80 -6.75 6.02
N ALA A 231 -4.22 -6.52 7.20
CA ALA A 231 -4.26 -7.47 8.31
C ALA A 231 -5.70 -7.72 8.79
N ALA A 232 -6.51 -6.67 8.93
CA ALA A 232 -7.90 -6.82 9.34
C ALA A 232 -8.74 -7.60 8.31
N ARG A 233 -8.52 -7.34 7.01
CA ARG A 233 -9.17 -8.08 5.92
C ARG A 233 -8.78 -9.55 5.92
N LEU A 234 -7.49 -9.87 6.10
CA LEU A 234 -6.97 -11.23 6.23
C LEU A 234 -7.57 -11.98 7.43
N CYS A 235 -7.84 -11.27 8.54
CA CYS A 235 -8.51 -11.85 9.70
C CYS A 235 -10.03 -12.03 9.52
N GLY A 236 -10.59 -11.71 8.35
CA GLY A 236 -12.02 -11.88 8.05
C GLY A 236 -12.92 -10.79 8.64
N PHE A 237 -12.37 -9.66 9.08
CA PHE A 237 -13.19 -8.55 9.57
C PHE A 237 -13.99 -7.89 8.43
N SER A 238 -15.16 -7.35 8.78
CA SER A 238 -15.99 -6.59 7.83
C SER A 238 -15.24 -5.37 7.28
N PRO A 239 -15.63 -4.82 6.12
CA PRO A 239 -14.99 -3.63 5.57
C PRO A 239 -14.96 -2.46 6.55
N LEU A 240 -16.08 -2.19 7.24
CA LEU A 240 -16.16 -1.13 8.26
C LEU A 240 -15.20 -1.37 9.44
N ALA A 241 -15.16 -2.59 9.99
CA ALA A 241 -14.24 -2.93 11.08
C ALA A 241 -12.78 -2.83 10.63
N SER A 242 -12.49 -3.19 9.38
CA SER A 242 -11.15 -3.08 8.79
C SER A 242 -10.71 -1.62 8.66
N LEU A 243 -11.60 -0.71 8.26
CA LEU A 243 -11.33 0.73 8.26
C LEU A 243 -11.01 1.23 9.68
N ALA A 244 -11.83 0.87 10.67
CA ALA A 244 -11.63 1.32 12.05
C ALA A 244 -10.31 0.83 12.66
N LEU A 245 -9.93 -0.43 12.40
CA LEU A 245 -8.64 -0.99 12.82
C LEU A 245 -7.47 -0.32 12.09
N ALA A 246 -7.61 -0.05 10.79
CA ALA A 246 -6.58 0.62 9.99
C ALA A 246 -6.35 2.07 10.44
N THR A 247 -7.41 2.83 10.68
CA THR A 247 -7.30 4.21 11.19
C THR A 247 -6.68 4.24 12.58
N CYS A 248 -7.01 3.28 13.45
CA CYS A 248 -6.37 3.17 14.77
C CYS A 248 -4.91 2.70 14.68
N THR A 249 -4.57 1.80 13.76
CA THR A 249 -3.18 1.36 13.53
C THR A 249 -2.29 2.55 13.14
N SER A 250 -2.73 3.32 12.15
CA SER A 250 -2.04 4.55 11.72
C SER A 250 -2.06 5.63 12.81
N GLY A 251 -3.22 5.83 13.46
CA GLY A 251 -3.42 6.81 14.51
C GLY A 251 -2.54 6.59 15.74
N HIS A 252 -2.31 5.34 16.14
CA HIS A 252 -1.37 5.02 17.19
C HIS A 252 0.06 5.36 16.74
N TYR A 253 0.46 4.91 15.56
CA TYR A 253 1.80 5.14 15.01
C TYR A 253 2.17 6.62 14.96
N VAL A 254 1.30 7.49 14.42
CA VAL A 254 1.61 8.92 14.30
C VAL A 254 1.74 9.62 15.66
N ARG A 255 1.11 9.08 16.72
CA ARG A 255 1.19 9.61 18.10
C ARG A 255 2.40 9.08 18.87
N SER A 256 2.83 7.85 18.61
CA SER A 256 3.90 7.19 19.38
C SER A 256 5.25 7.14 18.66
N ALA A 257 5.25 7.24 17.33
CA ALA A 257 6.35 6.90 16.44
C ALA A 257 6.81 5.43 16.55
N GLN A 258 5.90 4.54 16.97
CA GLN A 258 6.12 3.10 17.12
C GLN A 258 4.97 2.34 16.48
N SER A 259 5.27 1.25 15.78
CA SER A 259 4.24 0.36 15.25
C SER A 259 3.46 -0.27 16.41
N PRO A 260 2.11 -0.24 16.38
CA PRO A 260 1.31 -0.69 17.52
C PRO A 260 1.26 -2.22 17.63
N THR A 261 1.07 -2.70 18.85
CA THR A 261 0.57 -4.08 19.09
C THR A 261 -0.94 -4.15 18.84
N PRO A 262 -1.51 -5.35 18.62
CA PRO A 262 -2.96 -5.50 18.49
C PRO A 262 -3.74 -4.91 19.67
N ASP A 263 -3.29 -5.12 20.90
CA ASP A 263 -3.94 -4.58 22.11
C ASP A 263 -3.95 -3.04 22.09
N GLN A 264 -2.86 -2.41 21.66
CA GLN A 264 -2.79 -0.95 21.53
C GLN A 264 -3.73 -0.38 20.47
N VAL A 265 -4.00 -1.14 19.39
CA VAL A 265 -4.99 -0.76 18.38
C VAL A 265 -6.41 -0.84 18.97
N VAL A 266 -6.71 -1.91 19.71
CA VAL A 266 -8.02 -2.11 20.37
C VAL A 266 -8.26 -1.06 21.45
N ASP A 267 -7.25 -0.75 22.26
CA ASP A 267 -7.33 0.30 23.27
C ASP A 267 -7.67 1.67 22.64
N LEU A 268 -7.00 2.02 21.54
CA LEU A 268 -7.26 3.28 20.84
C LEU A 268 -8.66 3.31 20.20
N LEU A 269 -9.11 2.19 19.63
CA LEU A 269 -10.45 2.06 19.07
C LEU A 269 -11.55 2.26 20.14
N THR A 270 -11.32 1.72 21.33
CA THR A 270 -12.25 1.85 22.47
C THR A 270 -12.34 3.31 22.92
N GLN A 271 -11.20 3.97 23.10
CA GLN A 271 -11.12 5.38 23.48
C GLN A 271 -11.77 6.32 22.45
N ALA A 272 -11.57 6.04 21.16
CA ALA A 272 -12.18 6.81 20.09
C ALA A 272 -13.71 6.69 20.12
N SER A 273 -14.23 5.49 20.39
CA SER A 273 -15.68 5.23 20.47
C SER A 273 -16.35 5.95 21.65
N GLU A 274 -15.63 6.13 22.76
CA GLU A 274 -16.11 6.87 23.93
C GLU A 274 -16.10 8.39 23.73
N SER A 275 -15.21 8.90 22.88
CA SER A 275 -15.05 10.33 22.62
C SER A 275 -16.05 10.89 21.60
N SER A 276 -16.70 10.02 20.81
CA SER A 276 -17.72 10.37 19.82
C SER A 276 -19.16 10.33 20.37
N GLN A 277 -19.35 10.06 21.68
CA GLN A 277 -20.64 10.13 22.40
C GLN A 277 -20.78 11.44 23.18
#